data_AF-D5M9J3-F1
#
_entry.id   AF-D5M9J3-F1
#
_cell.length_a   1.000
_cell.length_b   1.000
_cell.length_c   1.000
_cell.angle_alpha   90.00
_cell.angle_beta   90.00
_cell.angle_gamma   90.00
#
_symmetry.space_group_name_H-M   'P 1'
#
loop_
_entity.id
_entity.type
_entity.pdbx_description
1 polymer ?
#
loop_
_entity_poly.entity_id
_entity_poly.type
_entity_poly.pdbx_seq_one_letter_code
_entity_poly.pdbx_strand_id
1 'polypeptide(L)' 'DNRVILPMNLQIRILVSAADVIHSWTIPALGVKVDSTPGRLNQTNFLINWTGLLYGQCSEICG' A
#
# COMPACT_ATOMS: atom_id res chain seq x y z
N ASP A 1 -14.20 2.08 5.95
CA ASP A 1 -15.41 1.64 5.23
C ASP A 1 -15.26 1.64 3.71
N ASN A 2 -14.48 2.57 3.14
CA ASN A 2 -14.17 2.55 1.70
C ASN A 2 -13.05 1.56 1.38
N ARG A 3 -13.15 0.93 0.20
CA ARG A 3 -12.14 0.03 -0.37
C ARG A 3 -11.52 0.64 -1.62
N VAL A 4 -10.23 0.41 -1.82
CA VAL A 4 -9.55 0.76 -3.06
C VAL A 4 -9.84 -0.34 -4.09
N ILE A 5 -10.36 0.04 -5.26
CA ILE A 5 -10.62 -0.88 -6.38
C ILE A 5 -9.50 -0.68 -7.40
N LEU A 6 -8.83 -1.77 -7.78
CA LEU A 6 -7.72 -1.78 -8.72
C LEU A 6 -7.98 -2.78 -9.86
N PRO A 7 -7.55 -2.50 -11.09
CA PRO A 7 -7.69 -3.43 -12.20
C PRO A 7 -6.69 -4.59 -12.10
N MET A 8 -7.06 -5.76 -12.64
CA MET A 8 -6.16 -6.90 -12.79
C MET A 8 -5.31 -6.80 -14.06
N ASN A 9 -4.19 -7.52 -14.08
CA ASN A 9 -3.25 -7.65 -15.21
C ASN A 9 -2.69 -6.32 -15.74
N LEU A 10 -2.60 -5.31 -14.87
CA LEU A 10 -1.95 -4.05 -15.14
C LEU A 10 -0.87 -3.79 -14.10
N GLN A 11 0.24 -3.18 -14.53
CA GLN A 11 1.26 -2.70 -13.62
C GLN A 11 0.71 -1.48 -12.88
N ILE A 12 0.51 -1.62 -11.58
CA ILE A 12 0.00 -0.55 -10.72
C ILE A 12 1.18 0.07 -10.00
N ARG A 13 1.27 1.40 -10.03
CA ARG A 13 2.18 2.19 -9.21
C ARG A 13 1.39 2.86 -8.10
N ILE A 14 1.83 2.69 -6.87
CA ILE A 14 1.30 3.46 -5.74
C ILE A 14 2.34 4.46 -5.26
N LEU A 15 1.86 5.62 -4.84
CA LEU A 15 2.64 6.64 -4.13
C LEU A 15 2.11 6.72 -2.70
N VAL A 16 3.00 6.70 -1.73
CA VAL A 16 2.64 6.68 -0.31
C VAL A 16 3.47 7.72 0.44
N SER A 17 2.80 8.48 1.31
CA SER A 17 3.38 9.43 2.25
C SER A 17 2.47 9.50 3.48
N ALA A 18 2.94 10.15 4.54
CA ALA A 18 2.18 10.35 5.77
C ALA A 18 2.04 11.84 6.09
N ALA A 19 1.00 12.20 6.82
CA ALA A 19 0.73 13.59 7.22
C ALA A 19 1.24 13.91 8.63
N ASP A 20 1.52 12.90 9.44
CA ASP A 20 1.81 13.01 10.88
C ASP A 20 3.11 12.28 11.27
N VAL A 21 3.06 10.98 11.55
CA VAL A 21 4.17 10.13 11.94
C VAL A 21 4.47 9.10 10.86
N ILE A 22 5.45 8.23 11.07
CA ILE A 22 5.73 7.15 10.13
C ILE A 22 4.64 6.08 10.28
N HIS A 23 4.08 5.66 9.15
CA HIS A 23 3.27 4.45 9.03
C HIS A 23 3.90 3.53 7.99
N SER A 24 3.38 2.32 7.81
CA SER A 24 3.81 1.45 6.71
C SER A 24 2.64 0.75 6.06
N TRP A 25 2.44 1.03 4.77
CA TRP A 25 1.36 0.49 3.97
C TRP A 25 1.73 -0.90 3.46
N THR A 26 0.96 -1.91 3.84
CA THR A 26 1.27 -3.32 3.55
C THR A 26 0.05 -4.07 3.06
N ILE A 27 0.22 -4.87 2.01
CA ILE A 27 -0.72 -5.93 1.60
C ILE A 27 0.07 -7.24 1.53
N PRO A 28 0.02 -8.11 2.57
CA PRO A 28 0.87 -9.30 2.65
C PRO A 28 0.67 -10.28 1.49
N ALA A 29 -0.58 -10.45 1.03
CA ALA A 29 -0.91 -11.33 -0.09
C ALA A 29 -0.30 -10.89 -1.44
N LEU A 30 0.07 -9.61 -1.57
CA LEU A 30 0.79 -9.08 -2.73
C LEU A 30 2.32 -9.02 -2.50
N GLY A 31 2.80 -9.36 -1.30
CA GLY A 31 4.21 -9.21 -0.93
C GLY A 31 4.68 -7.75 -0.90
N VAL A 32 3.76 -6.79 -0.74
CA VAL A 32 4.08 -5.36 -0.78
C VAL A 32 4.08 -4.79 0.64
N LYS A 33 5.17 -4.10 1.00
CA LYS A 33 5.32 -3.24 2.18
C LYS A 33 6.07 -1.97 1.77
N VAL A 34 5.55 -0.80 2.12
CA VAL A 34 6.19 0.50 1.86
C VAL A 34 5.94 1.46 3.00
N ASP A 35 7.01 2.05 3.52
CA ASP A 35 6.91 3.04 4.57
C ASP A 35 6.38 4.36 4.04
N SER A 36 5.41 4.94 4.73
CA SER A 36 4.87 6.25 4.47
C SER A 36 5.51 7.23 5.45
N THR A 37 6.38 8.10 4.93
CA THR A 37 7.19 9.04 5.72
C THR A 37 6.73 10.47 5.49
N PRO A 38 6.51 11.28 6.54
CA PRO A 38 6.13 12.67 6.38
C PRO A 38 7.15 13.47 5.57
N GLY A 39 6.69 14.27 4.61
CA GLY A 39 7.55 15.08 3.75
C GLY A 39 8.31 14.29 2.65
N ARG A 40 8.08 12.97 2.52
CA ARG A 40 8.68 12.14 1.47
C ARG A 40 7.60 11.31 0.76
N LEU A 41 7.68 11.29 -0.58
CA LEU A 41 6.86 10.42 -1.42
C LEU A 41 7.63 9.15 -1.75
N ASN A 42 7.20 8.02 -1.20
CA ASN A 42 7.71 6.70 -1.56
C ASN A 42 6.81 6.07 -2.64
N GLN A 43 7.39 5.19 -3.46
CA GLN A 43 6.68 4.51 -4.53
C GLN A 43 6.99 3.02 -4.54
N THR A 44 6.02 2.21 -4.95
CA THR A 44 6.25 0.81 -5.31
C THR A 44 5.35 0.44 -6.48
N ASN A 45 5.72 -0.61 -7.21
CA ASN A 45 4.90 -1.15 -8.27
C ASN A 45 4.57 -2.62 -7.98
N PHE A 46 3.35 -3.04 -8.30
CA PHE A 46 2.92 -4.42 -8.21
C PHE A 46 1.92 -4.75 -9.32
N LEU A 47 1.69 -6.04 -9.52
CA LEU A 47 0.72 -6.58 -10.48
C LEU A 47 -0.22 -7.53 -9.74
N ILE A 48 -1.51 -7.42 -10.04
CA ILE A 48 -2.54 -8.31 -9.52
C ILE A 48 -3.05 -9.19 -10.67
N ASN A 49 -2.80 -10.50 -10.63
CA ASN A 49 -3.22 -11.46 -11.66
C ASN A 49 -4.48 -12.26 -11.28
N TRP A 50 -5.07 -12.02 -10.11
CA TRP A 50 -6.32 -12.62 -9.68
C TRP A 50 -7.28 -11.58 -9.09
N THR A 51 -8.58 -11.82 -9.24
CA THR A 51 -9.59 -11.01 -8.55
C THR A 51 -9.79 -11.52 -7.13
N GLY A 52 -9.97 -10.61 -6.17
CA GLY A 52 -10.27 -10.98 -4.80
C GLY A 52 -10.33 -9.78 -3.88
N LEU A 53 -10.69 -10.04 -2.63
CA LEU A 53 -10.64 -9.06 -1.56
C LEU A 53 -9.34 -9.26 -0.78
N LEU A 54 -8.49 -8.25 -0.79
CA LEU A 54 -7.20 -8.28 -0.11
C LEU A 54 -7.22 -7.31 1.08
N TYR A 55 -6.58 -7.72 2.16
CA TYR A 55 -6.49 -6.95 3.38
C TYR A 55 -5.04 -6.58 3.69
N GLY A 56 -4.90 -5.45 4.34
CA GLY A 56 -3.64 -4.87 4.77
C GLY A 56 -3.78 -4.21 6.13
N GLN A 57 -2.66 -4.05 6.82
CA GLN A 57 -2.58 -3.36 8.10
C GLN A 57 -1.35 -2.45 8.11
N CYS A 58 -1.39 -1.40 8.93
CA CYS A 58 -0.19 -0.62 9.21
C CYS A 58 0.89 -1.56 9.78
N SER A 59 2.09 -1.52 9.23
CA SER A 59 3.21 -2.39 9.63
C SER A 59 4.39 -1.63 10.24
N GLU A 60 4.12 -0.43 10.74
CA GLU A 60 5.05 0.40 11.52
C GLU A 60 4.36 0.80 12.83
N ILE A 61 5.13 0.92 13.91
CA ILE A 61 4.59 1.40 15.17
C ILE A 61 4.27 2.90 15.04
N CYS A 62 2.99 3.25 15.06
CA CYS A 62 2.52 4.60 14.73
C CYS A 62 1.71 5.28 15.87
N GLY A 63 1.78 4.73 17.09
CA GLY A 63 1.06 5.24 18.26
C GLY A 63 -0.26 4.53 18.53
#